data_AF-A0A7S4UFR2-F1
#
_entry.id   AF-A0A7S4UFR2-F1
#
_cell.length_a   1.000
_cell.length_b   1.000
_cell.length_c   1.000
_cell.angle_alpha   90.00
_cell.angle_beta   90.00
_cell.angle_gamma   90.00
#
_symmetry.space_group_name_H-M   'P 1'
#
loop_
_entity.id
_entity.type
_entity.pdbx_description
1 polymer ?
#
loop_
_entity_poly.entity_id
_entity_poly.type
_entity_poly.pdbx_seq_one_letter_code
_entity_poly.pdbx_strand_id
1 'polypeptide(L)'
;TRQKLSLFCQVPPDCVVSLHDVSNLYRVPLLLAEQDVGRVICERLGFAGLSPKEGPCCRVAPVLPLAPAVMSPKASSQRLGDWKVIAERTDTCKEEVSIALVGKYTGNP
;
A
#
# COMPACT_ATOMS: atom_id res chain seq x y z
N THR A 1 -3.02 -2.69 -23.04
CA THR A 1 -2.13 -1.53 -22.84
C THR A 1 -0.73 -1.89 -22.34
N ARG A 2 -0.59 -2.80 -21.36
CA ARG A 2 0.71 -3.19 -20.77
C ARG A 2 1.81 -3.55 -21.80
N GLN A 3 1.49 -4.40 -22.79
CA GLN A 3 2.42 -4.80 -23.85
C GLN A 3 2.85 -3.63 -24.76
N LYS A 4 1.93 -2.71 -25.07
CA LYS A 4 2.23 -1.54 -25.89
C LYS A 4 3.24 -0.64 -25.17
N LEU A 5 2.99 -0.32 -23.90
CA LEU A 5 3.90 0.50 -23.09
C LEU A 5 5.27 -0.16 -22.93
N SER A 6 5.29 -1.48 -22.68
CA SER A 6 6.54 -2.26 -22.64
C SER A 6 7.37 -2.12 -23.91
N LEU A 7 6.73 -2.19 -25.09
CA LEU A 7 7.39 -2.03 -26.38
C LEU A 7 7.93 -0.61 -26.60
N PHE A 8 7.14 0.42 -26.31
CA PHE A 8 7.56 1.82 -26.50
C PHE A 8 8.65 2.27 -25.52
N CYS A 9 8.57 1.82 -24.26
CA CYS A 9 9.51 2.22 -23.22
C CYS A 9 10.72 1.27 -23.10
N GLN A 10 10.77 0.18 -23.89
CA GLN A 10 11.84 -0.82 -23.85
C GLN A 10 12.04 -1.44 -22.46
N VAL A 11 10.96 -1.56 -21.69
CA VAL A 11 10.95 -2.18 -20.36
C VAL A 11 10.20 -3.51 -20.42
N PRO A 12 10.58 -4.53 -19.62
CA PRO A 12 9.81 -5.77 -19.53
C PRO A 12 8.36 -5.49 -19.14
N PRO A 13 7.39 -6.28 -19.64
CA PRO A 13 5.98 -6.07 -19.34
C PRO A 13 5.68 -6.21 -17.85
N ASP A 14 6.47 -6.99 -17.11
CA ASP A 14 6.35 -7.16 -15.66
C ASP A 14 6.82 -5.94 -14.86
N CYS A 15 7.59 -5.03 -15.48
CA CYS A 15 7.94 -3.74 -14.90
C CYS A 15 6.89 -2.65 -15.20
N VAL A 16 5.86 -2.95 -15.98
CA VAL A 16 4.77 -2.00 -16.28
C VAL A 16 3.67 -2.18 -15.24
N VAL A 17 3.66 -1.28 -14.27
CA VAL A 17 2.74 -1.26 -13.11
C VAL A 17 1.51 -0.41 -13.44
N SER A 18 0.31 -0.89 -13.10
CA SER A 18 -0.95 -0.16 -13.34
C SER A 18 -1.54 0.31 -12.02
N LEU A 19 -1.48 1.62 -11.78
CA LEU A 19 -2.09 2.29 -10.64
C LEU A 19 -3.28 3.13 -11.11
N HIS A 20 -4.48 2.71 -10.75
CA HIS A 20 -5.71 3.46 -11.00
C HIS A 20 -6.12 4.24 -9.76
N ASP A 21 -7.02 5.21 -9.93
CA ASP A 21 -7.55 6.00 -8.82
C ASP A 21 -8.28 5.10 -7.81
N VAL A 22 -8.00 5.33 -6.53
CA VAL A 22 -8.55 4.57 -5.41
C VAL A 22 -9.29 5.48 -4.45
N SER A 23 -10.18 4.90 -3.63
CA SER A 23 -11.00 5.65 -2.67
C SER A 23 -10.17 6.39 -1.61
N ASN A 24 -9.05 5.80 -1.19
CA ASN A 24 -8.17 6.39 -0.19
C ASN A 24 -6.70 5.98 -0.40
N LEU A 25 -5.80 6.76 0.19
CA LEU A 25 -4.35 6.58 0.05
C LEU A 25 -3.85 5.21 0.55
N TYR A 26 -4.52 4.62 1.54
CA TYR A 26 -4.11 3.35 2.14
C TYR A 26 -4.33 2.14 1.21
N ARG A 27 -5.10 2.29 0.12
CA ARG A 27 -5.27 1.26 -0.90
C ARG A 27 -4.08 1.14 -1.86
N VAL A 28 -3.27 2.18 -2.03
CA VAL A 28 -2.16 2.19 -3.00
C VAL A 28 -1.14 1.07 -2.72
N PRO A 29 -0.66 0.86 -1.47
CA PRO A 29 0.28 -0.23 -1.19
C PRO A 29 -0.31 -1.62 -1.40
N LEU A 30 -1.64 -1.78 -1.24
CA LEU A 30 -2.33 -3.05 -1.48
C LEU A 30 -2.32 -3.38 -2.98
N LEU A 31 -2.63 -2.40 -3.84
CA LEU A 31 -2.55 -2.55 -5.31
C LEU A 31 -1.14 -2.89 -5.80
N LEU A 32 -0.13 -2.23 -5.24
CA LEU A 32 1.27 -2.52 -5.57
C LEU A 32 1.69 -3.94 -5.16
N ALA A 33 1.16 -4.42 -4.04
CA ALA A 33 1.42 -5.78 -3.56
C ALA A 33 0.72 -6.84 -4.41
N GLU A 34 -0.49 -6.58 -4.91
CA GLU A 34 -1.22 -7.46 -5.83
C GLU A 34 -0.50 -7.64 -7.17
N GLN A 35 0.26 -6.62 -7.61
CA GLN A 35 1.05 -6.67 -8.85
C GLN A 35 2.50 -7.17 -8.64
N ASP A 36 2.82 -7.69 -7.44
CA ASP A 36 4.16 -8.22 -7.09
C ASP A 36 5.33 -7.27 -7.35
N VAL A 37 5.09 -5.96 -7.28
CA VAL A 37 6.10 -4.92 -7.56
C VAL A 37 7.29 -5.04 -6.61
N GLY A 38 7.03 -5.39 -5.35
CA GLY A 38 8.07 -5.61 -4.35
C GLY A 38 9.05 -6.72 -4.75
N ARG A 39 8.58 -7.80 -5.37
CA ARG A 39 9.44 -8.89 -5.86
C ARG A 39 10.36 -8.39 -6.96
N VAL A 40 9.83 -7.67 -7.94
CA VAL A 40 10.61 -7.11 -9.06
C VAL A 40 11.69 -6.15 -8.55
N ILE A 41 11.36 -5.29 -7.60
CA ILE A 41 12.34 -4.38 -6.98
C ILE A 41 13.42 -5.16 -6.24
N CYS A 42 13.04 -6.17 -5.44
CA CYS A 42 14.00 -6.99 -4.69
C CYS A 42 14.96 -7.76 -5.60
N GLU A 43 14.46 -8.36 -6.68
CA GLU A 43 15.28 -9.05 -7.68
C GLU A 43 16.26 -8.10 -8.35
N ARG A 44 15.81 -6.90 -8.73
CA ARG A 44 16.65 -5.89 -9.42
C ARG A 44 17.72 -5.30 -8.52
N LEU A 45 17.43 -5.12 -7.23
CA LEU A 45 18.37 -4.57 -6.26
C LEU A 45 19.30 -5.64 -5.65
N GLY A 46 19.17 -6.90 -6.06
CA GLY A 46 20.02 -7.98 -5.57
C GLY A 46 19.70 -8.42 -4.14
N PHE A 47 18.50 -8.18 -3.65
CA PHE A 47 18.01 -8.72 -2.36
C PHE A 47 17.64 -10.21 -2.48
N ALA A 48 18.51 -11.01 -3.10
CA ALA A 48 18.35 -12.45 -3.29
C ALA A 48 18.54 -13.16 -1.95
N GLY A 49 17.46 -13.70 -1.39
CA GLY A 49 17.44 -14.33 -0.05
C GLY A 49 16.13 -14.07 0.69
N LEU A 50 15.31 -13.15 0.20
CA LEU A 50 13.98 -12.88 0.74
C LEU A 50 12.98 -13.80 0.02
N SER A 51 12.83 -15.04 0.50
CA SER A 51 11.83 -15.98 0.00
C SER A 51 10.45 -15.31 -0.21
N PRO A 52 9.72 -15.59 -1.29
CA PRO A 52 8.36 -15.04 -1.51
C PRO A 52 7.37 -15.40 -0.40
N LYS A 53 7.68 -16.41 0.42
CA LYS A 53 6.84 -16.87 1.53
C LYS A 53 7.31 -16.41 2.91
N GLU A 54 8.57 -16.02 3.08
CA GLU A 54 9.16 -15.68 4.40
C GLU A 54 10.26 -14.61 4.37
N GLY A 55 10.33 -13.78 3.32
CA GLY A 55 11.30 -12.71 3.21
C GLY A 55 10.94 -11.45 4.03
N PRO A 56 11.88 -10.57 4.41
CA PRO A 56 11.63 -9.33 5.14
C PRO A 56 10.77 -8.30 4.41
N CYS A 57 10.45 -8.50 3.12
CA CYS A 57 9.41 -7.73 2.42
C CYS A 57 7.96 -8.17 2.76
N CYS A 58 7.80 -9.28 3.49
CA CYS A 58 6.55 -9.70 4.12
C CYS A 58 6.22 -8.84 5.35
N ARG A 59 7.28 -8.31 6.00
CA ARG A 59 7.19 -7.47 7.18
C ARG A 59 7.50 -6.03 6.76
N VAL A 60 6.61 -5.45 5.94
CA VAL A 60 6.50 -3.99 5.91
C VAL A 60 6.29 -3.62 7.38
N ALA A 61 7.26 -2.93 7.98
CA ALA A 61 7.20 -2.58 9.39
C ALA A 61 5.80 -2.01 9.66
N PRO A 62 5.12 -2.42 10.73
CA PRO A 62 3.85 -1.81 11.09
C PRO A 62 4.17 -0.34 11.43
N VAL A 63 4.14 0.55 10.45
CA VAL A 63 4.27 2.01 10.63
C VAL A 63 2.93 2.59 11.09
N LEU A 64 1.95 1.73 11.34
CA LEU A 64 0.60 2.15 11.60
C LEU A 64 0.44 2.48 13.09
N PRO A 65 -0.02 3.69 13.43
CA PRO A 65 -0.16 4.16 14.81
C PRO A 65 -1.30 3.47 15.59
N LEU A 66 -1.80 2.32 15.12
CA LEU A 66 -2.80 1.54 15.82
C LEU A 66 -2.11 0.70 16.89
N ALA A 67 -2.54 0.87 18.14
CA ALA A 67 -2.07 0.02 19.23
C ALA A 67 -2.32 -1.47 18.89
N PRO A 68 -1.42 -2.39 19.29
CA PRO A 68 -1.57 -3.83 19.02
C PRO A 68 -2.93 -4.41 19.43
N ALA A 69 -3.58 -3.79 20.42
CA ALA A 69 -4.91 -4.14 20.91
C ALA A 69 -6.05 -3.94 19.89
N VAL A 70 -5.85 -3.14 18.85
CA VAL A 70 -6.87 -2.77 17.86
C VAL A 70 -6.87 -3.74 16.66
N MET A 71 -5.88 -4.63 16.60
CA MET A 71 -5.68 -5.58 15.52
C MET A 71 -6.24 -6.95 15.83
N SER A 72 -6.90 -7.57 14.85
CA SER A 72 -7.23 -8.99 14.97
C SER A 72 -5.95 -9.84 14.85
N PRO A 73 -5.85 -10.98 15.58
CA PRO A 73 -4.69 -11.89 15.47
C PRO A 73 -4.45 -12.41 14.05
N LYS A 74 -5.50 -12.41 13.22
CA LYS A 74 -5.46 -12.82 11.83
C LYS A 74 -4.84 -11.76 10.93
N ALA A 75 -5.12 -10.48 11.18
CA ALA A 75 -4.57 -9.36 10.40
C ALA A 75 -3.06 -9.20 10.63
N SER A 76 -2.58 -9.38 11.86
CA SER A 76 -1.15 -9.28 12.20
C SER A 76 -0.28 -10.37 11.57
N SER A 77 -0.89 -11.51 11.23
CA SER A 77 -0.19 -12.63 10.59
C SER A 77 -0.18 -12.52 9.05
N GLN A 78 -1.00 -11.63 8.48
CA GLN A 78 -1.14 -11.47 7.03
C GLN A 78 -0.23 -10.35 6.51
N ARG A 79 0.44 -10.58 5.38
CA ARG A 79 1.17 -9.53 4.66
C ARG A 79 0.23 -8.34 4.36
N LEU A 80 0.63 -7.16 4.83
CA LEU A 80 -0.16 -5.91 4.73
C LEU A 80 -1.55 -5.97 5.38
N GLY A 81 -1.79 -6.89 6.33
CA GLY A 81 -3.07 -6.97 7.03
C GLY A 81 -3.45 -5.66 7.74
N ASP A 82 -2.48 -4.99 8.34
CA ASP A 82 -2.65 -3.68 9.00
C ASP A 82 -3.16 -2.61 8.02
N TRP A 83 -2.59 -2.58 6.81
CA TRP A 83 -2.97 -1.66 5.75
C TRP A 83 -4.39 -1.95 5.25
N LYS A 84 -4.77 -3.22 5.14
CA LYS A 84 -6.15 -3.61 4.80
C LYS A 84 -7.12 -3.10 5.84
N VAL A 85 -6.81 -3.29 7.13
CA VAL A 85 -7.67 -2.83 8.23
C VAL A 85 -7.89 -1.32 8.16
N ILE A 86 -6.86 -0.52 7.94
CA ILE A 86 -7.05 0.93 7.81
C ILE A 86 -7.77 1.32 6.52
N ALA A 87 -7.40 0.75 5.38
CA ALA A 87 -8.06 1.06 4.12
C ALA A 87 -9.58 0.79 4.19
N GLU A 88 -9.97 -0.33 4.80
CA GLU A 88 -11.37 -0.69 5.03
C GLU A 88 -12.05 0.25 6.04
N ARG A 89 -11.37 0.60 7.14
CA ARG A 89 -11.93 1.54 8.15
C ARG A 89 -12.16 2.94 7.58
N THR A 90 -11.23 3.44 6.78
CA THR A 90 -11.37 4.73 6.12
C THR A 90 -12.56 4.75 5.17
N ASP A 91 -12.86 3.64 4.50
CA ASP A 91 -14.02 3.56 3.60
C ASP A 91 -15.35 3.29 4.31
N THR A 92 -15.33 2.70 5.52
CA THR A 92 -16.53 2.27 6.25
C THR A 92 -17.01 3.28 7.30
N CYS A 93 -16.16 4.24 7.71
CA CYS A 93 -16.53 5.27 8.66
C CYS A 93 -17.55 6.25 8.05
N LYS A 94 -18.73 6.36 8.67
CA LYS A 94 -19.82 7.23 8.21
C LYS A 94 -20.27 8.24 9.25
N GLU A 95 -19.63 8.26 10.41
CA GLU A 95 -19.95 9.19 11.48
C GLU A 95 -19.30 10.54 11.20
N GLU A 96 -20.09 11.62 11.34
CA GLU A 96 -19.62 12.98 11.14
C GLU A 96 -19.28 13.62 12.49
N VAL A 97 -18.11 14.23 12.58
CA VAL A 97 -17.65 14.95 13.78
C VAL A 97 -17.14 16.33 13.35
N SER A 98 -17.56 17.38 14.06
CA SER A 98 -17.07 18.74 13.82
C SER A 98 -15.76 18.97 14.58
N ILE A 99 -14.68 19.26 13.85
CA ILE A 99 -13.36 19.56 14.41
C ILE A 99 -12.92 20.92 13.87
N ALA A 100 -12.75 21.90 14.75
CA ALA A 100 -12.24 23.21 14.38
C ALA A 100 -10.71 23.20 14.28
N LEU A 101 -10.18 23.54 13.11
CA LEU A 101 -8.74 23.70 12.86
C LEU A 101 -8.41 25.20 12.80
N VAL A 102 -7.58 25.69 13.73
CA VAL A 102 -7.10 27.09 13.73
C VAL A 102 -5.71 27.12 13.10
N GLY A 103 -5.61 27.69 11.90
CA GLY A 103 -4.36 27.81 11.15
C GLY A 103 -4.13 29.22 10.66
N LYS A 104 -2.86 29.63 10.56
CA LYS A 104 -2.47 30.91 9.94
C LYS A 104 -2.73 30.91 8.42
N TYR A 105 -2.59 29.74 7.81
CA TYR A 105 -2.79 29.51 6.37
C TYR A 105 -4.07 28.70 6.19
N THR A 106 -5.21 29.29 6.49
CA THR A 106 -6.50 28.79 6.03
C THR A 106 -6.74 29.44 4.69
N GLY A 107 -6.35 28.76 3.60
CA GLY A 107 -6.58 29.24 2.25
C GLY A 107 -8.08 29.47 2.02
N ASN A 108 -8.50 30.72 2.11
CA ASN A 108 -9.66 31.22 1.38
C ASN A 108 -9.11 31.62 -0.01
N PRO A 109 -9.77 31.30 -1.13
CA PRO A 109 -9.30 31.68 -2.45
C PRO A 109 -9.15 33.19 -2.61
#